data_AF-A0A515EQW6-F1
#
_entry.id   AF-A0A515EQW6-F1
#
_cell.length_a   1.000
_cell.length_b   1.000
_cell.length_c   1.000
_cell.angle_alpha   90.00
_cell.angle_beta   90.00
_cell.angle_gamma   90.00
#
_symmetry.space_group_name_H-M   'P 1'
#
loop_
_entity.id
_entity.type
_entity.pdbx_description
1 polymer ?
#
loop_
_entity_poly.entity_id
_entity_poly.type
_entity_poly.pdbx_seq_one_letter_code
_entity_poly.pdbx_strand_id
1 'polypeptide(L)'
;MGVTVSLLGAAMLFGPQLLGNSAIGLMLAKALMVPGVLLLTAGLVMLAYSSYKSRTPSLPKFKGSLSTRPAPFYATKPAPLKSSPPSESNVIEVEFRGRHLAKAGQLAQKSLWSKAVFASIEWRRFEAVCEALFAQAGFETKSQSHGADGGVDIWLHSRNAKGPAAVVQCKHWQGKPVGVKEMREFFGVMASHGLKRGTYATTSTFTEDAVSFAKANGINALDGRGLLALIAKRSPEQQKALLDVAYEGDYWRPTCASCGVKMLERKPRAGGSGFWGCSNFPRCKSRLPMA
;
A
#
# COMPACT_ATOMS: atom_id res chain seq x y z
N MET A 1 11.91 31.93 -4.77
CA MET A 1 12.05 31.79 -6.24
C MET A 1 10.72 31.46 -6.92
N GLY A 2 9.97 30.42 -6.52
CA GLY A 2 8.68 30.10 -7.17
C GLY A 2 7.63 31.23 -7.13
N VAL A 3 7.47 31.89 -5.96
CA VAL A 3 6.51 33.00 -5.80
C VAL A 3 6.83 34.20 -6.71
N THR A 4 8.10 34.60 -6.79
CA THR A 4 8.53 35.76 -7.59
C THR A 4 8.35 35.51 -9.09
N VAL A 5 8.60 34.28 -9.55
CA VAL A 5 8.39 33.88 -10.95
C VAL A 5 6.90 33.83 -11.30
N SER A 6 6.05 33.34 -10.40
CA SER A 6 4.59 33.35 -10.59
C SER A 6 4.01 34.77 -10.64
N LEU A 7 4.49 35.69 -9.77
CA LEU A 7 4.04 37.08 -9.76
C LEU A 7 4.43 37.82 -11.05
N LEU A 8 5.64 37.57 -11.58
CA LEU A 8 6.09 38.15 -12.84
C LEU A 8 5.24 37.63 -14.02
N GLY A 9 4.95 36.33 -14.06
CA GLY A 9 4.05 35.74 -15.06
C GLY A 9 2.64 36.32 -15.01
N ALA A 10 2.08 36.50 -13.81
CA ALA A 10 0.77 37.14 -13.62
C ALA A 10 0.78 38.61 -14.05
N ALA A 11 1.82 39.37 -13.71
CA ALA A 11 1.95 40.77 -14.13
C ALA A 11 2.04 40.93 -15.65
N MET A 12 2.69 39.99 -16.37
CA MET A 12 2.72 39.99 -17.83
C MET A 12 1.37 39.68 -18.47
N LEU A 13 0.53 38.86 -17.83
CA LEU A 13 -0.80 38.48 -18.33
C LEU A 13 -1.86 39.54 -18.05
N PHE A 14 -1.83 40.13 -16.85
CA PHE A 14 -2.87 41.06 -16.39
C PHE A 14 -2.45 42.53 -16.47
N GLY A 15 -1.14 42.84 -16.49
CA GLY A 15 -0.62 44.20 -16.58
C GLY A 15 -1.09 44.97 -17.82
N PRO A 16 -1.09 44.37 -19.03
CA PRO A 16 -1.60 45.03 -20.24
C PRO A 16 -3.08 45.41 -20.18
N GLN A 17 -3.88 44.76 -19.31
CA GLN A 17 -5.31 45.08 -19.15
C GLN A 17 -5.53 46.43 -18.46
N LEU A 18 -4.53 46.94 -17.74
CA LEU A 18 -4.57 48.27 -17.11
C LEU A 18 -4.41 49.42 -18.13
N LEU A 19 -3.97 49.13 -19.36
CA LEU A 19 -3.82 50.10 -20.44
C LEU A 19 -5.12 50.31 -21.27
N GLY A 20 -6.22 49.69 -20.85
CA GLY A 20 -7.51 49.75 -21.54
C GLY A 20 -7.48 49.18 -22.97
N ASN A 21 -8.53 49.43 -23.75
CA ASN A 21 -8.65 48.96 -25.14
C ASN A 21 -7.84 49.79 -26.15
N SER A 22 -6.69 50.32 -25.73
CA SER A 22 -5.77 51.00 -26.64
C SER A 22 -5.13 50.00 -27.61
N ALA A 23 -4.86 50.44 -28.84
CA ALA A 23 -4.19 49.59 -29.84
C ALA A 23 -2.84 49.05 -29.34
N ILE A 24 -2.13 49.86 -28.55
CA ILE A 24 -0.86 49.50 -27.91
C ILE A 24 -1.07 48.41 -26.84
N GLY A 25 -2.09 48.56 -25.99
CA GLY A 25 -2.43 47.57 -24.97
C GLY A 25 -2.77 46.19 -25.57
N LEU A 26 -3.50 46.16 -26.68
CA LEU A 26 -3.87 44.91 -27.36
C LEU A 26 -2.66 44.19 -27.99
N MET A 27 -1.74 44.95 -28.59
CA MET A 27 -0.50 44.41 -29.15
C MET A 27 0.42 43.86 -28.06
N LEU A 28 0.55 44.61 -26.96
CA LEU A 28 1.36 44.20 -25.81
C LEU A 28 0.77 42.95 -25.12
N ALA A 29 -0.55 42.87 -24.97
CA ALA A 29 -1.24 41.70 -24.41
C ALA A 29 -0.97 40.43 -25.24
N LYS A 30 -1.04 40.52 -26.57
CA LYS A 30 -0.74 39.37 -27.45
C LYS A 30 0.73 38.96 -27.37
N ALA A 31 1.66 39.92 -27.36
CA ALA A 31 3.09 39.67 -27.28
C ALA A 31 3.51 39.04 -25.94
N LEU A 32 2.88 39.45 -24.84
CA LEU A 32 3.21 38.98 -23.49
C LEU A 32 2.45 37.71 -23.06
N MET A 33 1.43 37.28 -23.81
CA MET A 33 0.61 36.12 -23.45
C MET A 33 1.43 34.83 -23.32
N VAL A 34 2.23 34.51 -24.34
CA VAL A 34 3.05 33.29 -24.37
C VAL A 34 4.13 33.28 -23.27
N PRO A 35 4.99 34.31 -23.14
CA PRO A 35 6.00 34.33 -22.06
C PRO A 35 5.36 34.41 -20.67
N GLY A 36 4.22 35.10 -20.51
CA GLY A 36 3.47 35.18 -19.26
C GLY A 36 2.93 33.83 -18.79
N VAL A 37 2.34 33.04 -19.69
CA VAL A 37 1.86 31.67 -19.39
C VAL A 37 3.03 30.75 -19.04
N LEU A 38 4.16 30.82 -19.77
CA LEU A 38 5.34 29.99 -19.49
C LEU A 38 5.94 30.30 -18.11
N LEU A 39 6.05 31.57 -17.75
CA LEU A 39 6.58 31.97 -16.43
C LEU A 39 5.62 31.58 -15.30
N LEU A 40 4.30 31.76 -15.48
CA LEU A 40 3.32 31.40 -14.46
C LEU A 40 3.31 29.87 -14.21
N THR A 41 3.37 29.07 -15.27
CA THR A 41 3.42 27.61 -15.15
C THR A 41 4.72 27.15 -14.51
N ALA A 42 5.88 27.70 -14.90
CA ALA A 42 7.17 27.40 -14.28
C ALA A 42 7.21 27.76 -12.78
N GLY A 43 6.64 28.92 -12.40
CA GLY A 43 6.54 29.35 -11.01
C GLY A 43 5.66 28.42 -10.16
N LEU A 44 4.50 27.99 -10.68
CA LEU A 44 3.61 27.04 -10.02
C LEU A 44 4.24 25.65 -9.87
N VAL A 45 4.95 25.16 -10.89
CA VAL A 45 5.69 23.89 -10.83
C VAL A 45 6.80 23.95 -9.77
N MET A 46 7.56 25.05 -9.69
CA MET A 46 8.57 25.21 -8.64
C MET A 46 7.95 25.27 -7.23
N LEU A 47 6.81 25.92 -7.06
CA LEU A 47 6.10 25.93 -5.78
C LEU A 47 5.63 24.52 -5.39
N ALA A 48 4.99 23.80 -6.31
CA ALA A 48 4.57 22.41 -6.10
C ALA A 48 5.76 21.50 -5.74
N TYR A 49 6.88 21.64 -6.44
CA TYR A 49 8.10 20.89 -6.15
C TYR A 49 8.69 21.25 -4.78
N SER A 50 8.69 22.52 -4.39
CA SER A 50 9.17 22.95 -3.07
C SER A 50 8.29 22.45 -1.92
N SER A 51 6.96 22.44 -2.12
CA SER A 51 6.00 21.88 -1.16
C SER A 51 6.08 20.35 -1.08
N TYR A 52 6.44 19.69 -2.18
CA TYR A 52 6.69 18.26 -2.20
C TYR A 52 7.97 17.91 -1.44
N LYS A 53 9.05 18.67 -1.65
CA LYS A 53 10.34 18.47 -0.96
C LYS A 53 10.28 18.80 0.54
N SER A 54 9.53 19.81 0.97
CA SER A 54 9.37 20.12 2.41
C SER A 54 8.49 19.10 3.15
N ARG A 55 7.75 18.25 2.43
CA ARG A 55 6.96 17.14 3.00
C ARG A 55 7.73 15.83 3.13
N THR A 56 8.99 15.74 2.70
CA THR A 56 9.83 14.58 3.03
C THR A 56 10.41 14.77 4.43
N PRO A 57 10.03 13.96 5.44
CA PRO A 57 10.62 14.07 6.77
C PRO A 57 12.09 13.65 6.70
N SER A 58 12.98 14.53 7.17
CA SER A 58 14.38 14.19 7.37
C SER A 58 14.50 13.08 8.40
N LEU A 59 15.10 11.95 8.00
CA LEU A 59 15.54 10.89 8.91
C LEU A 59 16.37 11.48 10.07
N PRO A 60 16.12 11.09 11.32
CA PRO A 60 16.91 11.57 12.45
C PRO A 60 18.35 11.03 12.33
N LYS A 61 19.31 11.95 12.30
CA LYS A 61 20.74 11.62 12.44
C LYS A 61 20.99 11.12 13.86
N PHE A 62 21.11 9.80 14.03
CA PHE A 62 21.53 9.21 15.29
C PHE A 62 23.05 9.37 15.44
N LYS A 63 23.48 10.22 16.38
CA LYS A 63 24.84 10.26 16.91
C LYS A 63 24.87 9.49 18.23
N GLY A 64 25.80 8.54 18.33
CA GLY A 64 26.08 7.72 19.52
C GLY A 64 26.56 6.35 19.02
N SER A 65 27.86 6.11 18.82
CA SER A 65 28.89 5.94 19.85
C SER A 65 28.37 5.14 21.04
N LEU A 66 28.58 3.83 21.01
CA LEU A 66 29.13 3.09 22.14
C LEU A 66 29.68 1.75 21.66
N SER A 67 31.00 1.65 21.83
CA SER A 67 31.82 0.46 21.84
C SER A 67 31.27 -0.57 22.82
N THR A 68 31.14 -1.82 22.39
CA THR A 68 31.47 -2.99 23.23
C THR A 68 31.69 -4.22 22.35
N ARG A 69 32.84 -4.86 22.56
CA ARG A 69 33.23 -6.19 22.03
C ARG A 69 32.21 -7.26 22.43
N PRO A 70 32.00 -8.31 21.61
CA PRO A 70 31.29 -9.50 22.07
C PRO A 70 32.21 -10.35 22.97
N ALA A 71 31.72 -10.70 24.16
CA ALA A 71 32.28 -11.77 24.99
C ALA A 71 31.63 -13.11 24.59
N PRO A 72 32.37 -14.23 24.61
CA PRO A 72 31.88 -15.53 24.17
C PRO A 72 30.89 -16.15 25.16
N PHE A 73 29.87 -16.80 24.60
CA PHE A 73 28.94 -17.70 25.28
C PHE A 73 29.70 -18.88 25.90
N TYR A 74 29.56 -19.07 27.22
CA TYR A 74 29.73 -20.37 27.85
C TYR A 74 28.45 -20.77 28.57
N ALA A 75 27.95 -21.93 28.18
CA ALA A 75 26.80 -22.60 28.77
C ALA A 75 27.18 -23.22 30.12
N THR A 76 26.38 -22.97 31.16
CA THR A 76 26.41 -23.76 32.40
C THR A 76 25.00 -24.27 32.73
N LYS A 77 24.95 -25.54 33.12
CA LYS A 77 23.75 -26.32 33.47
C LYS A 77 23.05 -25.77 34.72
N PRO A 78 21.72 -25.97 34.87
CA PRO A 78 20.98 -25.53 36.06
C PRO A 78 21.17 -26.48 37.24
N ALA A 79 21.32 -25.91 38.43
CA ALA A 79 21.21 -26.58 39.73
C ALA A 79 19.82 -26.32 40.35
N PRO A 80 19.32 -27.17 41.28
CA PRO A 80 17.90 -27.20 41.65
C PRO A 80 17.51 -26.12 42.67
N LEU A 81 16.35 -25.48 42.45
CA LEU A 81 15.71 -24.54 43.37
C LEU A 81 15.21 -25.25 44.64
N LYS A 82 15.59 -24.73 45.81
CA LYS A 82 14.86 -24.92 47.08
C LYS A 82 13.89 -23.75 47.27
N SER A 83 12.64 -24.08 47.58
CA SER A 83 11.54 -23.14 47.79
C SER A 83 11.48 -22.63 49.23
N SER A 84 11.44 -21.31 49.40
CA SER A 84 10.99 -20.62 50.62
C SER A 84 9.80 -19.72 50.26
N PRO A 85 8.82 -19.50 51.16
CA PRO A 85 7.60 -18.76 50.86
C PRO A 85 7.86 -17.26 50.62
N PRO A 86 7.06 -16.57 49.76
CA PRO A 86 7.39 -15.21 49.35
C PRO A 86 7.03 -14.19 50.43
N SER A 87 8.00 -13.35 50.79
CA SER A 87 7.79 -12.06 51.47
C SER A 87 7.03 -11.10 50.55
N GLU A 88 6.25 -10.17 51.13
CA GLU A 88 5.40 -9.19 50.42
C GLU A 88 6.14 -8.36 49.34
N SER A 89 7.45 -8.17 49.48
CA SER A 89 8.30 -7.52 48.48
C SER A 89 8.41 -8.27 47.16
N ASN A 90 8.31 -9.60 47.16
CA ASN A 90 8.39 -10.44 45.96
C ASN A 90 7.06 -10.46 45.18
N VAL A 91 5.93 -10.13 45.81
CA VAL A 91 4.62 -10.12 45.14
C VAL A 91 4.55 -8.99 44.11
N ILE A 92 5.08 -7.81 44.45
CA ILE A 92 5.09 -6.64 43.56
C ILE A 92 5.99 -6.87 42.34
N GLU A 93 7.15 -7.52 42.52
CA GLU A 93 8.08 -7.80 41.42
C GLU A 93 7.55 -8.87 40.46
N VAL A 94 6.88 -9.90 40.97
CA VAL A 94 6.23 -10.96 40.17
C VAL A 94 5.06 -10.39 39.37
N GLU A 95 4.27 -9.48 39.96
CA GLU A 95 3.13 -8.85 39.30
C GLU A 95 3.58 -7.85 38.20
N PHE A 96 4.67 -7.11 38.43
CA PHE A 96 5.25 -6.20 37.43
C PHE A 96 5.87 -6.98 36.25
N ARG A 97 6.57 -8.10 36.51
CA ARG A 97 7.05 -9.03 35.48
C ARG A 97 5.90 -9.69 34.72
N GLY A 98 4.83 -10.12 35.41
CA GLY A 98 3.63 -10.69 34.79
C GLY A 98 2.94 -9.72 33.83
N ARG A 99 2.81 -8.45 34.22
CA ARG A 99 2.26 -7.39 33.35
C ARG A 99 3.17 -7.07 32.16
N HIS A 100 4.49 -7.05 32.34
CA HIS A 100 5.44 -6.83 31.24
C HIS A 100 5.50 -8.01 30.26
N LEU A 101 5.43 -9.26 30.75
CA LEU A 101 5.36 -10.46 29.91
C LEU A 101 4.01 -10.58 29.21
N ALA A 102 2.91 -10.21 29.86
CA ALA A 102 1.59 -10.15 29.22
C ALA A 102 1.53 -9.07 28.14
N LYS A 103 2.12 -7.89 28.38
CA LYS A 103 2.23 -6.79 27.40
C LYS A 103 3.19 -7.14 26.25
N ALA A 104 4.32 -7.80 26.54
CA ALA A 104 5.23 -8.33 25.53
C ALA A 104 4.58 -9.47 24.72
N GLY A 105 3.78 -10.33 25.35
CA GLY A 105 2.98 -11.37 24.69
C GLY A 105 1.86 -10.78 23.82
N GLN A 106 1.22 -9.69 24.25
CA GLN A 106 0.27 -8.93 23.43
C GLN A 106 0.93 -8.19 22.27
N LEU A 107 2.15 -7.68 22.44
CA LEU A 107 2.95 -7.05 21.39
C LEU A 107 3.54 -8.07 20.41
N ALA A 108 3.87 -9.28 20.89
CA ALA A 108 4.32 -10.40 20.05
C ALA A 108 3.15 -11.05 19.27
N GLN A 109 1.93 -11.07 19.83
CA GLN A 109 0.72 -11.43 19.09
C GLN A 109 0.44 -10.45 17.94
N LYS A 110 0.78 -9.17 18.11
CA LYS A 110 0.73 -8.14 17.06
C LYS A 110 1.84 -8.25 16.01
N SER A 111 2.71 -9.26 16.06
CA SER A 111 3.74 -9.48 15.03
C SER A 111 3.59 -10.79 14.26
N LEU A 112 2.51 -11.55 14.50
CA LEU A 112 2.33 -12.85 13.86
C LEU A 112 1.39 -12.76 12.68
N TRP A 113 1.98 -12.88 11.49
CA TRP A 113 1.22 -13.07 10.26
C TRP A 113 0.47 -14.39 10.28
N SER A 114 -0.82 -14.34 9.93
CA SER A 114 -1.67 -15.52 9.82
C SER A 114 -2.78 -15.28 8.80
N LYS A 115 -3.52 -16.34 8.46
CA LYS A 115 -4.72 -16.23 7.60
C LYS A 115 -5.76 -15.26 8.16
N ALA A 116 -5.80 -15.07 9.48
CA ALA A 116 -6.74 -14.15 10.13
C ALA A 116 -6.51 -12.69 9.71
N VAL A 117 -5.26 -12.29 9.43
CA VAL A 117 -4.94 -10.95 8.92
C VAL A 117 -5.58 -10.74 7.55
N PHE A 118 -5.48 -11.72 6.65
CA PHE A 118 -6.14 -11.62 5.34
C PHE A 118 -7.66 -11.64 5.45
N ALA A 119 -8.23 -12.33 6.42
CA ALA A 119 -9.68 -12.37 6.63
C ALA A 119 -10.25 -11.06 7.21
N SER A 120 -9.47 -10.30 7.97
CA SER A 120 -9.90 -9.08 8.67
C SER A 120 -9.79 -7.81 7.84
N ILE A 121 -9.02 -7.83 6.75
CA ILE A 121 -8.78 -6.67 5.89
C ILE A 121 -9.60 -6.74 4.60
N GLU A 122 -9.93 -5.58 4.05
CA GLU A 122 -10.60 -5.46 2.76
C GLU A 122 -9.65 -5.58 1.56
N TRP A 123 -10.21 -5.74 0.37
CA TRP A 123 -9.48 -6.06 -0.86
C TRP A 123 -8.38 -5.04 -1.22
N ARG A 124 -8.58 -3.72 -1.01
CA ARG A 124 -7.52 -2.71 -1.24
C ARG A 124 -6.37 -2.80 -0.26
N ARG A 125 -6.62 -3.29 0.95
CA ARG A 125 -5.54 -3.55 1.93
C ARG A 125 -4.77 -4.78 1.57
N PHE A 126 -5.44 -5.81 1.07
CA PHE A 126 -4.75 -6.96 0.49
C PHE A 126 -3.84 -6.58 -0.69
N GLU A 127 -4.32 -5.76 -1.63
CA GLU A 127 -3.50 -5.22 -2.73
C GLU A 127 -2.28 -4.44 -2.22
N ALA A 128 -2.46 -3.55 -1.26
CA ALA A 128 -1.36 -2.75 -0.72
C ALA A 128 -0.33 -3.59 0.05
N VAL A 129 -0.76 -4.63 0.76
CA VAL A 129 0.16 -5.59 1.38
C VAL A 129 0.97 -6.31 0.31
N CYS A 130 0.33 -6.76 -0.78
CA CYS A 130 1.04 -7.39 -1.89
C CYS A 130 2.05 -6.42 -2.52
N GLU A 131 1.65 -5.17 -2.77
CA GLU A 131 2.54 -4.14 -3.30
C GLU A 131 3.76 -3.91 -2.40
N ALA A 132 3.53 -3.70 -1.11
CA ALA A 132 4.61 -3.52 -0.13
C ALA A 132 5.53 -4.74 -0.06
N LEU A 133 4.99 -5.96 -0.18
CA LEU A 133 5.76 -7.20 -0.18
C LEU A 133 6.68 -7.30 -1.41
N PHE A 134 6.23 -6.87 -2.60
CA PHE A 134 7.06 -6.81 -3.80
C PHE A 134 8.08 -5.67 -3.74
N ALA A 135 7.71 -4.52 -3.17
CA ALA A 135 8.65 -3.43 -2.93
C ALA A 135 9.80 -3.88 -1.99
N GLN A 136 9.49 -4.63 -0.93
CA GLN A 136 10.48 -5.25 -0.05
C GLN A 136 11.36 -6.29 -0.75
N ALA A 137 10.91 -6.86 -1.88
CA ALA A 137 11.70 -7.75 -2.73
C ALA A 137 12.64 -6.99 -3.69
N GLY A 138 12.62 -5.66 -3.69
CA GLY A 138 13.51 -4.81 -4.47
C GLY A 138 12.92 -4.25 -5.77
N PHE A 139 11.65 -4.55 -6.07
CA PHE A 139 10.96 -3.98 -7.23
C PHE A 139 10.56 -2.53 -6.98
N GLU A 140 10.57 -1.73 -8.05
CA GLU A 140 9.81 -0.48 -8.07
C GLU A 140 8.37 -0.81 -8.41
N THR A 141 7.42 -0.49 -7.53
CA THR A 141 6.01 -0.81 -7.72
C THR A 141 5.24 0.43 -8.17
N LYS A 142 4.26 0.21 -9.05
CA LYS A 142 3.24 1.19 -9.39
C LYS A 142 1.88 0.53 -9.31
N SER A 143 1.12 0.82 -8.27
CA SER A 143 -0.28 0.41 -8.16
C SER A 143 -1.19 1.35 -8.96
N GLN A 144 -2.26 0.78 -9.52
CA GLN A 144 -3.28 1.56 -10.22
C GLN A 144 -4.50 1.79 -9.32
N SER A 145 -4.87 3.07 -9.19
CA SER A 145 -6.04 3.49 -8.42
C SER A 145 -7.30 3.49 -9.29
N HIS A 146 -8.04 2.39 -9.23
CA HIS A 146 -9.49 2.28 -9.53
C HIS A 146 -9.81 2.28 -11.03
N GLY A 147 -10.58 1.29 -11.47
CA GLY A 147 -11.00 1.16 -12.86
C GLY A 147 -11.26 -0.29 -13.25
N ALA A 148 -12.06 -0.50 -14.30
CA ALA A 148 -12.28 -1.81 -14.92
C ALA A 148 -11.14 -2.13 -15.90
N ASP A 149 -9.91 -1.82 -15.51
CA ASP A 149 -8.80 -1.72 -16.46
C ASP A 149 -7.99 -2.99 -16.44
N GLY A 150 -8.50 -3.97 -17.20
CA GLY A 150 -7.72 -5.08 -17.72
C GLY A 150 -7.17 -6.07 -16.68
N GLY A 151 -7.47 -5.92 -15.39
CA GLY A 151 -7.09 -6.93 -14.38
C GLY A 151 -5.64 -6.88 -13.91
N VAL A 152 -4.92 -5.76 -14.06
CA VAL A 152 -3.61 -5.57 -13.39
C VAL A 152 -3.79 -4.66 -12.18
N ASP A 153 -3.30 -5.09 -11.02
CA ASP A 153 -3.37 -4.28 -9.79
C ASP A 153 -2.03 -3.59 -9.50
N ILE A 154 -0.90 -4.27 -9.78
CA ILE A 154 0.46 -3.76 -9.50
C ILE A 154 1.37 -4.01 -10.70
N TRP A 155 2.05 -2.95 -11.14
CA TRP A 155 3.13 -3.01 -12.13
C TRP A 155 4.47 -3.08 -11.42
N LEU A 156 5.29 -4.07 -11.79
CA LEU A 156 6.62 -4.25 -11.23
C LEU A 156 7.67 -3.80 -12.24
N HIS A 157 8.52 -2.87 -11.83
CA HIS A 157 9.65 -2.39 -12.61
C HIS A 157 10.97 -2.88 -12.01
N SER A 158 11.88 -3.30 -12.88
CA SER A 158 13.26 -3.59 -12.49
C SER A 158 14.08 -2.31 -12.60
N ARG A 159 14.95 -2.06 -11.62
CA ARG A 159 15.87 -0.91 -11.62
C ARG A 159 16.83 -0.92 -12.82
N ASN A 160 17.06 -2.09 -13.40
CA ASN A 160 18.06 -2.32 -14.45
C ASN A 160 17.45 -2.47 -15.86
N ALA A 161 16.13 -2.36 -16.02
CA ALA A 161 15.47 -2.56 -17.30
C ALA A 161 14.50 -1.41 -17.64
N LYS A 162 14.39 -1.08 -18.93
CA LYS A 162 13.38 -0.13 -19.41
C LYS A 162 12.05 -0.87 -19.58
N GLY A 163 10.99 -0.35 -18.95
CA GLY A 163 9.64 -0.90 -19.02
C GLY A 163 9.23 -1.77 -17.82
N PRO A 164 8.00 -2.31 -17.81
CA PRO A 164 7.54 -3.21 -16.76
C PRO A 164 8.23 -4.58 -16.90
N ALA A 165 8.75 -5.09 -15.78
CA ALA A 165 9.38 -6.41 -15.70
C ALA A 165 8.34 -7.53 -15.51
N ALA A 166 7.26 -7.23 -14.78
CA ALA A 166 6.16 -8.15 -14.53
C ALA A 166 4.91 -7.37 -14.07
N VAL A 167 3.78 -8.07 -14.02
CA VAL A 167 2.52 -7.57 -13.45
C VAL A 167 2.03 -8.48 -12.34
N VAL A 168 1.24 -7.91 -11.43
CA VAL A 168 0.56 -8.65 -10.36
C VAL A 168 -0.93 -8.39 -10.44
N GLN A 169 -1.72 -9.45 -10.37
CA GLN A 169 -3.15 -9.39 -10.11
C GLN A 169 -3.44 -9.98 -8.73
N CYS A 170 -4.21 -9.26 -7.92
CA CYS A 170 -4.60 -9.58 -6.57
C CYS A 170 -6.10 -9.91 -6.53
N LYS A 171 -6.46 -11.09 -6.02
CA LYS A 171 -7.85 -11.45 -5.73
C LYS A 171 -8.05 -11.80 -4.27
N HIS A 172 -8.79 -10.94 -3.58
CA HIS A 172 -9.22 -11.15 -2.20
C HIS A 172 -10.52 -11.96 -2.18
N TRP A 173 -10.41 -13.27 -2.34
CA TRP A 173 -11.54 -14.20 -2.34
C TRP A 173 -11.56 -15.01 -1.04
N GLN A 174 -12.76 -15.30 -0.54
CA GLN A 174 -12.98 -16.15 0.61
C GLN A 174 -13.73 -17.42 0.18
N GLY A 175 -13.17 -18.59 0.51
CA GLY A 175 -13.84 -19.90 0.38
C GLY A 175 -13.90 -20.52 -1.02
N LYS A 176 -13.71 -19.76 -2.11
CA LYS A 176 -13.75 -20.30 -3.48
C LYS A 176 -12.34 -20.40 -4.09
N PRO A 177 -11.88 -21.58 -4.54
CA PRO A 177 -10.63 -21.71 -5.28
C PRO A 177 -10.65 -20.96 -6.62
N VAL A 178 -9.51 -20.43 -7.02
CA VAL A 178 -9.31 -19.78 -8.32
C VAL A 178 -9.17 -20.85 -9.41
N GLY A 179 -9.95 -20.70 -10.48
CA GLY A 179 -10.03 -21.63 -11.60
C GLY A 179 -9.04 -21.31 -12.72
N VAL A 180 -9.00 -22.19 -13.72
CA VAL A 180 -8.19 -22.00 -14.92
C VAL A 180 -8.67 -20.82 -15.78
N LYS A 181 -9.96 -20.47 -15.68
CA LYS A 181 -10.55 -19.34 -16.40
C LYS A 181 -9.84 -18.04 -16.02
N GLU A 182 -9.70 -17.79 -14.73
CA GLU A 182 -9.02 -16.61 -14.19
C GLU A 182 -7.55 -16.56 -14.62
N MET A 183 -6.86 -17.71 -14.67
CA MET A 183 -5.48 -17.78 -15.16
C MET A 183 -5.37 -17.45 -16.66
N ARG A 184 -6.33 -17.90 -17.48
CA ARG A 184 -6.36 -17.61 -18.92
C ARG A 184 -6.63 -16.12 -19.18
N GLU A 185 -7.54 -15.53 -18.42
CA GLU A 185 -7.80 -14.09 -18.48
C GLU A 185 -6.53 -13.30 -18.13
N PHE A 186 -5.88 -13.63 -17.02
CA PHE A 186 -4.63 -12.97 -16.62
C PHE A 186 -3.50 -13.18 -17.63
N PHE A 187 -3.40 -14.37 -18.24
CA PHE A 187 -2.44 -14.62 -19.31
C PHE A 187 -2.69 -13.75 -20.54
N GLY A 188 -3.95 -13.53 -20.93
CA GLY A 188 -4.31 -12.62 -22.01
C GLY A 188 -3.81 -11.18 -21.76
N VAL A 189 -3.90 -10.73 -20.51
CA VAL A 189 -3.41 -9.42 -20.07
C VAL A 189 -1.87 -9.34 -20.12
N MET A 190 -1.18 -10.39 -19.69
CA MET A 190 0.27 -10.46 -19.84
C MET A 190 0.68 -10.40 -21.31
N ALA A 191 0.00 -11.15 -22.18
CA ALA A 191 0.26 -11.18 -23.61
C ALA A 191 0.02 -9.82 -24.29
N SER A 192 -1.05 -9.11 -23.94
CA SER A 192 -1.34 -7.78 -24.50
C SER A 192 -0.29 -6.73 -24.15
N HIS A 193 0.46 -6.94 -23.06
CA HIS A 193 1.56 -6.07 -22.64
C HIS A 193 2.96 -6.63 -22.97
N GLY A 194 3.04 -7.74 -23.72
CA GLY A 194 4.32 -8.37 -24.09
C GLY A 194 5.11 -8.93 -22.89
N LEU A 195 4.43 -9.22 -21.78
CA LEU A 195 5.05 -9.68 -20.53
C LEU A 195 5.18 -11.20 -20.52
N LYS A 196 6.39 -11.68 -20.25
CA LYS A 196 6.69 -13.13 -20.12
C LYS A 196 6.45 -13.67 -18.72
N ARG A 197 6.26 -12.80 -17.73
CA ARG A 197 6.13 -13.15 -16.31
C ARG A 197 5.04 -12.31 -15.66
N GLY A 198 4.24 -12.96 -14.83
CA GLY A 198 3.24 -12.31 -13.99
C GLY A 198 3.06 -13.08 -12.68
N THR A 199 2.48 -12.43 -11.68
CA THR A 199 2.07 -13.10 -10.43
C THR A 199 0.58 -12.94 -10.23
N TYR A 200 -0.11 -14.02 -9.92
CA TYR A 200 -1.50 -14.00 -9.51
C TYR A 200 -1.57 -14.31 -8.02
N ALA A 201 -1.86 -13.29 -7.21
CA ALA A 201 -1.92 -13.39 -5.76
C ALA A 201 -3.38 -13.56 -5.30
N THR A 202 -3.65 -14.51 -4.42
CA THR A 202 -4.98 -14.66 -3.82
C THR A 202 -4.91 -15.06 -2.36
N THR A 203 -5.91 -14.64 -1.58
CA THR A 203 -6.13 -15.14 -0.22
C THR A 203 -6.76 -16.53 -0.18
N SER A 204 -7.28 -17.01 -1.31
CA SER A 204 -7.86 -18.34 -1.47
C SER A 204 -6.79 -19.36 -1.90
N THR A 205 -7.22 -20.47 -2.50
CA THR A 205 -6.38 -21.50 -3.13
C THR A 205 -6.57 -21.51 -4.64
N PHE A 206 -5.78 -22.31 -5.35
CA PHE A 206 -5.94 -22.57 -6.78
C PHE A 206 -6.44 -23.99 -7.01
N THR A 207 -7.19 -24.18 -8.09
CA THR A 207 -7.46 -25.51 -8.66
C THR A 207 -6.19 -26.09 -9.30
N GLU A 208 -6.12 -27.41 -9.45
CA GLU A 208 -4.97 -28.08 -10.07
C GLU A 208 -4.75 -27.64 -11.52
N ASP A 209 -5.84 -27.49 -12.28
CA ASP A 209 -5.79 -26.98 -13.66
C ASP A 209 -5.25 -25.54 -13.71
N ALA A 210 -5.61 -24.70 -12.74
CA ALA A 210 -5.09 -23.34 -12.64
C ALA A 210 -3.58 -23.33 -12.37
N VAL A 211 -3.09 -24.18 -11.44
CA VAL A 211 -1.66 -24.30 -11.14
C VAL A 211 -0.89 -24.81 -12.36
N SER A 212 -1.40 -25.84 -13.03
CA SER A 212 -0.79 -26.42 -14.23
C SER A 212 -0.70 -25.40 -15.36
N PHE A 213 -1.80 -24.68 -15.63
CA PHE A 213 -1.82 -23.61 -16.63
C PHE A 213 -0.87 -22.49 -16.25
N ALA A 214 -0.84 -22.05 -15.00
CA ALA A 214 0.02 -20.97 -14.53
C ALA A 214 1.50 -21.31 -14.75
N LYS A 215 1.91 -22.51 -14.35
CA LYS A 215 3.29 -23.02 -14.51
C LYS A 215 3.70 -23.06 -15.98
N ALA A 216 2.82 -23.53 -16.87
CA ALA A 216 3.11 -23.61 -18.30
C ALA A 216 3.24 -22.23 -18.98
N ASN A 217 2.62 -21.19 -18.42
CA ASN A 217 2.50 -19.88 -19.04
C ASN A 217 3.26 -18.75 -18.31
N GLY A 218 4.23 -19.10 -17.46
CA GLY A 218 5.06 -18.11 -16.77
C GLY A 218 4.31 -17.27 -15.73
N ILE A 219 3.20 -17.79 -15.19
CA ILE A 219 2.44 -17.17 -14.11
C ILE A 219 2.88 -17.81 -12.79
N ASN A 220 3.30 -16.98 -11.85
CA ASN A 220 3.50 -17.36 -10.46
C ASN A 220 2.15 -17.34 -9.73
N ALA A 221 1.57 -18.51 -9.47
CA ALA A 221 0.33 -18.64 -8.69
C ALA A 221 0.65 -18.60 -7.20
N LEU A 222 0.30 -17.49 -6.54
CA LEU A 222 0.68 -17.21 -5.15
C LEU A 222 -0.55 -17.21 -4.24
N ASP A 223 -0.79 -18.34 -3.57
CA ASP A 223 -1.96 -18.55 -2.71
C ASP A 223 -1.73 -17.98 -1.30
N GLY A 224 -2.76 -18.03 -0.45
CA GLY A 224 -2.66 -17.50 0.91
C GLY A 224 -1.54 -18.13 1.73
N ARG A 225 -1.20 -19.41 1.49
CA ARG A 225 -0.07 -20.09 2.17
C ARG A 225 1.26 -19.61 1.61
N GLY A 226 1.39 -19.49 0.29
CA GLY A 226 2.56 -18.97 -0.39
C GLY A 226 2.87 -17.53 0.04
N LEU A 227 1.86 -16.67 0.16
CA LEU A 227 2.01 -15.32 0.70
C LEU A 227 2.57 -15.34 2.13
N LEU A 228 1.95 -16.12 3.03
CA LEU A 228 2.44 -16.24 4.40
C LEU A 228 3.88 -16.78 4.47
N ALA A 229 4.23 -17.75 3.62
CA ALA A 229 5.58 -18.29 3.53
C ALA A 229 6.59 -17.24 3.02
N LEU A 230 6.21 -16.35 2.10
CA LEU A 230 7.06 -15.25 1.67
C LEU A 230 7.23 -14.20 2.77
N ILE A 231 6.16 -13.88 3.50
CA ILE A 231 6.20 -12.92 4.60
C ILE A 231 7.05 -13.45 5.75
N ALA A 232 6.95 -14.75 6.08
CA ALA A 232 7.75 -15.38 7.13
C ALA A 232 9.27 -15.33 6.86
N LYS A 233 9.69 -15.18 5.59
CA LYS A 233 11.10 -15.01 5.20
C LYS A 233 11.62 -13.57 5.37
N ARG A 234 10.77 -12.62 5.76
CA ARG A 234 11.13 -11.22 5.96
C ARG A 234 11.67 -10.98 7.36
N SER A 235 12.47 -9.92 7.53
CA SER A 235 12.91 -9.52 8.88
C SER A 235 11.72 -9.13 9.76
N PRO A 236 11.83 -9.19 11.10
CA PRO A 236 10.75 -8.78 11.99
C PRO A 236 10.24 -7.36 11.70
N GLU A 237 11.13 -6.42 11.35
CA GLU A 237 10.80 -5.04 11.01
C GLU A 237 9.99 -4.96 9.72
N GLN A 238 10.39 -5.74 8.70
CA GLN A 238 9.66 -5.84 7.44
C GLN A 238 8.27 -6.47 7.63
N GLN A 239 8.17 -7.53 8.44
CA GLN A 239 6.89 -8.15 8.77
C GLN A 239 5.95 -7.18 9.50
N LYS A 240 6.49 -6.42 10.46
CA LYS A 240 5.74 -5.37 11.16
C LYS A 240 5.27 -4.28 10.18
N ALA A 241 6.14 -3.81 9.30
CA ALA A 241 5.78 -2.80 8.31
C ALA A 241 4.65 -3.25 7.38
N LEU A 242 4.66 -4.53 6.95
CA LEU A 242 3.54 -5.09 6.17
C LEU A 242 2.25 -5.12 6.99
N LEU A 243 2.34 -5.40 8.29
CA LEU A 243 1.17 -5.45 9.16
C LEU A 243 0.58 -4.05 9.41
N ASP A 244 1.45 -3.05 9.56
CA ASP A 244 1.07 -1.65 9.64
C ASP A 244 0.33 -1.22 8.36
N VAL A 245 0.76 -1.68 7.17
CA VAL A 245 0.04 -1.47 5.89
C VAL A 245 -1.32 -2.18 5.87
N ALA A 246 -1.39 -3.41 6.37
CA ALA A 246 -2.62 -4.21 6.39
C ALA A 246 -3.72 -3.53 7.20
N TYR A 247 -3.38 -2.98 8.37
CA TYR A 247 -4.32 -2.35 9.31
C TYR A 247 -4.39 -0.82 9.23
N GLU A 248 -3.86 -0.22 8.17
CA GLU A 248 -3.93 1.22 7.96
C GLU A 248 -5.39 1.68 7.71
N GLY A 249 -5.81 2.69 8.48
CA GLY A 249 -7.10 3.36 8.31
C GLY A 249 -8.32 2.46 8.56
N ASP A 250 -9.39 2.70 7.80
CA ASP A 250 -10.61 1.87 7.83
C ASP A 250 -10.37 0.53 7.09
N TYR A 251 -9.45 -0.29 7.60
CA TYR A 251 -8.97 -1.52 6.93
C TYR A 251 -10.05 -2.57 6.71
N TRP A 252 -11.08 -2.59 7.55
CA TRP A 252 -12.19 -3.56 7.51
C TRP A 252 -13.34 -3.10 6.60
N ARG A 253 -13.42 -1.78 6.31
CA ARG A 253 -14.52 -1.19 5.56
C ARG A 253 -14.20 -1.26 4.07
N PRO A 254 -15.04 -1.90 3.24
CA PRO A 254 -14.71 -2.11 1.84
C PRO A 254 -14.61 -0.80 1.07
N THR A 255 -13.63 -0.76 0.17
CA THR A 255 -13.50 0.31 -0.81
C THR A 255 -14.38 0.00 -2.03
N CYS A 256 -15.04 1.01 -2.60
CA CYS A 256 -15.83 0.83 -3.81
C CYS A 256 -14.92 0.53 -5.02
N ALA A 257 -15.10 -0.62 -5.67
CA ALA A 257 -14.30 -1.00 -6.84
C ALA A 257 -14.44 -0.02 -8.02
N SER A 258 -15.57 0.66 -8.14
CA SER A 258 -15.86 1.53 -9.28
C SER A 258 -15.36 2.97 -9.13
N CYS A 259 -15.31 3.53 -7.91
CA CYS A 259 -14.90 4.93 -7.72
C CYS A 259 -14.01 5.18 -6.50
N GLY A 260 -13.66 4.13 -5.75
CA GLY A 260 -12.58 4.19 -4.78
C GLY A 260 -12.82 4.82 -3.44
N VAL A 261 -14.03 5.30 -3.19
CA VAL A 261 -14.42 5.77 -1.87
C VAL A 261 -14.82 4.61 -0.97
N LYS A 262 -14.62 4.78 0.34
CA LYS A 262 -15.12 3.84 1.34
C LYS A 262 -16.65 3.73 1.26
N MET A 263 -17.14 2.49 1.32
CA MET A 263 -18.56 2.19 1.24
C MET A 263 -19.23 2.37 2.61
N LEU A 264 -20.54 2.56 2.59
CA LEU A 264 -21.38 2.70 3.77
C LEU A 264 -22.27 1.47 3.91
N GLU A 265 -22.50 1.04 5.15
CA GLU A 265 -23.51 0.03 5.43
C GLU A 265 -24.91 0.60 5.14
N ARG A 266 -25.73 -0.15 4.43
CA ARG A 266 -27.09 0.23 4.07
C ARG A 266 -28.04 -0.95 4.30
N LYS A 267 -29.28 -0.64 4.66
CA LYS A 267 -30.36 -1.62 4.80
C LYS A 267 -31.37 -1.48 3.66
N PRO A 268 -31.83 -2.59 3.06
CA PRO A 268 -32.87 -2.56 2.03
C PRO A 268 -34.22 -2.12 2.64
N ARG A 269 -34.99 -1.33 1.89
CA ARG A 269 -36.33 -0.84 2.32
C ARG A 269 -37.35 -1.96 2.52
N ALA A 270 -37.23 -3.05 1.76
CA ALA A 270 -38.15 -4.18 1.78
C ALA A 270 -37.83 -5.22 2.89
N GLY A 271 -36.92 -4.90 3.82
CA GLY A 271 -36.34 -5.90 4.73
C GLY A 271 -35.28 -6.76 4.04
N GLY A 272 -34.46 -7.47 4.83
CA GLY A 272 -33.34 -8.29 4.36
C GLY A 272 -32.00 -7.94 5.01
N SER A 273 -30.94 -8.65 4.59
CA SER A 273 -29.58 -8.40 5.08
C SER A 273 -29.05 -7.04 4.62
N GLY A 274 -28.19 -6.44 5.44
CA GLY A 274 -27.47 -5.23 5.07
C GLY A 274 -26.55 -5.47 3.87
N PHE A 275 -26.22 -4.39 3.17
CA PHE A 275 -25.24 -4.40 2.08
C PHE A 275 -24.36 -3.16 2.15
N TRP A 276 -23.17 -3.27 1.58
CA TRP A 276 -22.29 -2.13 1.37
C TRP A 276 -22.77 -1.35 0.14
N GLY A 277 -23.16 -0.10 0.32
CA GLY A 277 -23.49 0.82 -0.76
C GLY A 277 -22.46 1.92 -0.90
N CYS A 278 -22.14 2.31 -2.13
CA CYS A 278 -21.22 3.41 -2.35
C CYS A 278 -21.71 4.72 -1.69
N SER A 279 -20.80 5.48 -1.07
CA SER A 279 -21.08 6.80 -0.49
C SER A 279 -21.42 7.84 -1.56
N ASN A 280 -20.89 7.69 -2.79
CA ASN A 280 -21.17 8.57 -3.94
C ASN A 280 -22.51 8.29 -4.65
N PHE A 281 -23.39 7.45 -4.10
CA PHE A 281 -24.75 7.26 -4.65
C PHE A 281 -25.50 8.60 -4.71
N PRO A 282 -26.23 8.94 -5.80
CA PRO A 282 -26.62 8.06 -6.93
C PRO A 282 -25.62 8.00 -8.10
N ARG A 283 -24.54 8.78 -8.07
CA ARG A 283 -23.54 8.83 -9.17
C ARG A 283 -22.78 7.51 -9.33
N CYS A 284 -22.56 6.80 -8.22
CA CYS A 284 -22.03 5.44 -8.23
C CYS A 284 -23.06 4.49 -7.60
N LYS A 285 -23.53 3.50 -8.37
CA LYS A 285 -24.57 2.54 -7.97
C LYS A 285 -24.01 1.22 -7.44
N SER A 286 -22.68 1.09 -7.31
CA SER A 286 -22.02 -0.15 -6.91
C SER A 286 -22.43 -0.58 -5.50
N ARG A 287 -22.65 -1.90 -5.37
CA ARG A 287 -23.05 -2.56 -4.13
C ARG A 287 -22.18 -3.79 -3.91
N LEU A 288 -21.91 -4.12 -2.66
CA LEU A 288 -21.27 -5.38 -2.28
C LEU A 288 -22.12 -6.04 -1.18
N PRO A 289 -22.28 -7.37 -1.20
CA PRO A 289 -22.92 -8.08 -0.10
C PRO A 289 -22.08 -7.94 1.18
N MET A 290 -22.74 -7.94 2.33
CA MET A 290 -22.06 -8.17 3.61
C MET A 290 -21.80 -9.67 3.73
N ALA A 291 -20.57 -10.05 4.10
CA ALA A 291 -20.17 -11.43 4.35
C ALA A 291 -20.76 -11.94 5.68
#